data_AF-A0A0P1F062-F1
#
_entry.id   AF-A0A0P1F062-F1
#
_cell.length_a   1.000
_cell.length_b   1.000
_cell.length_c   1.000
_cell.angle_alpha   90.00
_cell.angle_beta   90.00
_cell.angle_gamma   90.00
#
_symmetry.space_group_name_H-M   'P 1'
#
loop_
_entity.id
_entity.type
_entity.pdbx_description
1 polymer ?
#
loop_
_entity_poly.entity_id
_entity_poly.type
_entity_poly.pdbx_seq_one_letter_code
_entity_poly.pdbx_strand_id
1 'polypeptide(L)'
;MKSFKTFMIEQEQLEEAIVKKGAVAAYALQGRKHGNNAVRSYNKAKQTLRAAVHAKSTDQKVDAVVIGLIDLLDGLVAQRRQIGSVSAQVTANATFK
;
A
#
# COMPACT_ATOMS: atom_id res chain seq x y z
N MET A 1 -14.81 -34.23 -30.03
CA MET A 1 -15.47 -33.01 -29.50
C MET A 1 -15.54 -33.14 -27.98
N LYS A 2 -15.27 -32.07 -27.23
CA LYS A 2 -15.42 -32.09 -25.76
C LYS A 2 -16.91 -32.10 -25.40
N SER A 3 -17.27 -32.66 -24.24
CA SER A 3 -18.66 -32.63 -23.78
C SER A 3 -19.07 -31.22 -23.34
N PHE A 4 -20.36 -30.90 -23.41
CA PHE A 4 -20.89 -29.64 -22.89
C PHE A 4 -20.51 -29.40 -21.42
N LYS A 5 -20.52 -30.45 -20.59
CA LYS A 5 -20.08 -30.38 -19.18
C LYS A 5 -18.62 -29.96 -19.05
N THR A 6 -17.74 -30.51 -19.90
CA THR A 6 -16.31 -30.18 -19.91
C THR A 6 -16.09 -28.73 -20.36
N PHE A 7 -16.85 -28.27 -21.36
CA PHE A 7 -16.80 -26.88 -21.81
C PHE A 7 -17.22 -25.90 -20.70
N MET A 8 -18.32 -26.20 -19.99
CA MET A 8 -18.80 -25.34 -18.89
C MET A 8 -17.78 -25.24 -17.75
N ILE A 9 -17.15 -26.36 -17.36
CA ILE A 9 -16.10 -26.36 -16.32
C ILE A 9 -14.89 -25.52 -16.75
N GLU A 10 -14.47 -25.61 -18.01
CA GLU A 10 -13.35 -24.82 -18.54
C GLU A 10 -13.68 -23.31 -18.51
N GLN A 11 -14.92 -22.92 -18.84
CA GLN A 11 -15.35 -21.52 -18.76
C GLN A 11 -15.33 -20.98 -17.32
N GLU A 12 -15.86 -21.73 -16.36
CA GLU A 12 -15.84 -21.34 -14.94
C GLU A 12 -14.41 -21.14 -14.42
N GLN A 13 -13.48 -22.04 -14.76
CA GLN A 13 -12.06 -21.90 -14.38
C GLN A 13 -11.39 -20.69 -15.02
N LEU A 14 -11.74 -20.37 -16.27
CA LEU A 14 -11.25 -19.19 -16.97
C LEU A 14 -11.74 -17.89 -16.31
N GLU A 15 -13.03 -17.83 -15.95
CA GLU A 15 -13.59 -16.71 -15.22
C GLU A 15 -12.93 -16.54 -13.85
N GLU A 16 -12.76 -17.61 -13.08
CA GLU A 16 -12.06 -17.59 -11.79
C GLU A 16 -10.63 -17.05 -11.94
N ALA A 17 -9.89 -17.49 -12.97
CA ALA A 17 -8.55 -17.02 -13.25
C ALA A 17 -8.49 -15.52 -13.59
N ILE A 18 -9.49 -14.99 -14.32
CA ILE A 18 -9.60 -13.56 -14.63
C ILE A 18 -9.88 -12.76 -13.36
N VAL A 19 -10.86 -13.20 -12.55
CA VAL A 19 -11.20 -12.55 -11.27
C VAL A 19 -10.00 -12.52 -10.34
N LYS A 20 -9.28 -13.64 -10.21
CA LYS A 20 -8.04 -13.76 -9.44
C LYS A 20 -6.99 -12.72 -9.86
N LYS A 21 -6.67 -12.69 -11.16
CA LYS A 21 -5.66 -11.77 -11.70
C LYS A 21 -6.07 -10.32 -11.49
N GLY A 22 -7.34 -10.00 -11.69
CA GLY A 22 -7.91 -8.67 -11.43
C GLY A 22 -7.75 -8.24 -9.97
N ALA A 23 -8.15 -9.10 -9.03
CA ALA A 23 -8.04 -8.84 -7.60
C ALA A 23 -6.57 -8.66 -7.16
N VAL A 24 -5.68 -9.56 -7.58
CA VAL A 24 -4.24 -9.49 -7.29
C VAL A 24 -3.64 -8.20 -7.85
N ALA A 25 -3.95 -7.84 -9.09
CA ALA A 25 -3.45 -6.61 -9.71
C ALA A 25 -3.97 -5.35 -8.98
N ALA A 26 -5.26 -5.32 -8.63
CA ALA A 26 -5.85 -4.20 -7.91
C ALA A 26 -5.18 -3.97 -6.55
N TYR A 27 -4.98 -5.03 -5.76
CA TYR A 27 -4.31 -4.92 -4.47
C TYR A 27 -2.82 -4.59 -4.61
N ALA A 28 -2.13 -5.10 -5.63
CA ALA A 28 -0.74 -4.71 -5.91
C ALA A 28 -0.62 -3.21 -6.22
N LEU A 29 -1.54 -2.66 -7.02
CA LEU A 29 -1.59 -1.23 -7.33
C LEU A 29 -1.88 -0.37 -6.10
N GLN A 30 -2.83 -0.78 -5.26
CA GLN A 30 -3.12 -0.12 -3.99
C GLN A 30 -1.91 -0.17 -3.05
N GLY A 31 -1.27 -1.33 -2.91
CA GLY A 31 -0.06 -1.52 -2.11
C GLY A 31 1.06 -0.58 -2.55
N ARG A 32 1.31 -0.49 -3.86
CA ARG A 32 2.30 0.45 -4.42
C ARG A 32 1.94 1.91 -4.12
N LYS A 33 0.69 2.31 -4.31
CA LYS A 33 0.21 3.68 -4.02
C LYS A 33 0.41 4.03 -2.54
N HIS A 34 -0.01 3.15 -1.64
CA HIS A 34 0.13 3.36 -0.20
C HIS A 34 1.60 3.39 0.25
N GLY A 35 2.45 2.52 -0.31
CA GLY A 35 3.89 2.54 -0.05
C GLY A 35 4.56 3.83 -0.52
N ASN A 36 4.22 4.32 -1.72
CA ASN A 36 4.72 5.61 -2.22
C ASN A 36 4.30 6.77 -1.30
N ASN A 37 3.06 6.76 -0.81
CA ASN A 37 2.57 7.77 0.13
C ASN A 37 3.32 7.72 1.47
N ALA A 38 3.63 6.52 1.97
CA ALA A 38 4.43 6.34 3.17
C ALA A 38 5.82 6.96 3.00
N VAL A 39 6.53 6.61 1.93
CA VAL A 39 7.87 7.15 1.61
C VAL A 39 7.84 8.68 1.50
N ARG A 40 6.84 9.24 0.81
CA ARG A 40 6.69 10.70 0.70
C ARG A 40 6.58 11.37 2.07
N SER A 41 5.74 10.84 2.95
CA SER A 41 5.51 11.40 4.29
C SER A 41 6.75 11.25 5.17
N TYR A 42 7.42 10.09 5.11
CA TYR A 42 8.71 9.88 5.79
C TYR A 42 9.80 10.84 5.33
N ASN A 43 9.87 11.13 4.04
CA ASN A 43 10.84 12.10 3.52
C ASN A 43 10.52 13.52 3.99
N LYS A 44 9.24 13.89 4.03
CA LYS A 44 8.79 15.18 4.58
C LYS A 44 9.16 15.31 6.06
N ALA A 45 8.85 14.29 6.88
CA ALA A 45 9.25 14.23 8.29
C ALA A 45 10.78 14.40 8.45
N LYS A 46 11.57 13.63 7.69
CA LYS A 46 13.04 13.73 7.72
C LYS A 46 13.54 15.12 7.31
N GLN A 47 12.95 15.73 6.30
CA GLN A 47 13.32 17.07 5.84
C GLN A 47 13.02 18.11 6.92
N THR A 48 11.83 18.08 7.52
CA THR A 48 11.42 18.99 8.60
C THR A 48 12.36 18.87 9.80
N LEU A 49 12.63 17.65 10.25
CA LEU A 49 13.51 17.40 11.39
C LEU A 49 14.97 17.79 11.11
N ARG A 50 15.46 17.61 9.87
CA ARG A 50 16.79 18.11 9.48
C ARG A 50 16.88 19.62 9.47
N ALA A 51 15.83 20.30 9.00
CA ALA A 51 15.78 21.77 9.05
C ALA A 51 15.84 22.29 10.50
N ALA A 52 15.22 21.57 11.44
CA ALA A 52 15.24 21.91 12.87
C ALA A 52 16.67 22.00 13.46
N VAL A 53 17.62 21.21 12.94
CA VAL A 53 19.02 21.22 13.42
C VAL A 53 19.62 22.62 13.31
N HIS A 54 19.32 23.33 12.23
CA HIS A 54 19.85 24.67 11.95
C HIS A 54 18.91 25.82 12.39
N ALA A 55 17.77 25.52 13.01
CA ALA A 55 16.85 26.53 13.51
C ALA A 55 17.49 27.36 14.65
N LYS A 56 17.15 28.65 14.69
CA LYS A 56 17.80 29.65 15.57
C LYS A 56 17.19 29.73 16.96
N SER A 57 15.93 29.32 17.12
CA SER A 57 15.24 29.31 18.41
C SER A 57 14.78 27.92 18.82
N THR A 58 14.59 27.72 20.13
CA THR A 58 14.02 26.50 20.69
C THR A 58 12.60 26.27 20.19
N ASP A 59 11.77 27.32 20.12
CA ASP A 59 10.39 27.21 19.65
C ASP A 59 10.32 26.66 18.21
N GLN A 60 11.17 27.16 17.31
CA GLN A 60 11.28 26.64 15.94
C GLN A 60 11.69 25.16 15.90
N LYS A 61 12.54 24.72 16.83
CA LYS A 61 12.93 23.31 16.95
C LYS A 61 11.76 22.46 17.43
N VAL A 62 11.00 22.94 18.43
CA VAL A 62 9.82 22.26 18.96
C VAL A 62 8.75 22.12 17.88
N ASP A 63 8.43 23.20 17.16
CA ASP A 63 7.46 23.17 16.06
C ASP A 63 7.88 22.16 14.99
N ALA A 64 9.15 22.18 14.57
CA ALA A 64 9.66 21.25 13.58
C ALA A 64 9.62 19.79 14.07
N VAL A 65 9.83 19.54 15.36
CA VAL A 65 9.66 18.20 15.96
C VAL A 65 8.20 17.76 15.91
N VAL A 66 7.27 18.62 16.31
CA VAL A 66 5.83 18.31 16.27
C VAL A 66 5.37 18.02 14.84
N ILE A 67 5.72 18.88 13.88
CA ILE A 67 5.38 18.68 12.47
C ILE A 67 6.03 17.41 11.92
N GLY A 68 7.31 17.17 12.23
CA GLY A 68 8.02 15.97 11.81
C GLY A 68 7.39 14.69 12.34
N LEU A 69 6.90 14.69 13.59
CA LEU A 69 6.19 13.55 14.18
C LEU A 69 4.83 13.32 13.52
N ILE A 70 4.08 14.38 13.20
CA ILE A 70 2.81 14.27 12.45
C ILE A 70 3.06 13.64 11.08
N ASP A 71 4.02 14.16 10.31
CA ASP A 71 4.36 13.62 8.99
C ASP A 71 4.86 12.15 9.07
N LEU A 72 5.55 11.78 10.14
CA LEU A 72 5.97 10.40 10.40
C LEU A 72 4.76 9.50 10.66
N LEU A 73 3.82 9.93 11.50
CA LEU A 73 2.59 9.19 11.81
C LEU A 73 1.73 9.00 10.56
N ASP A 74 1.61 10.02 9.71
CA ASP A 74 0.94 9.91 8.40
C ASP A 74 1.59 8.85 7.52
N GLY A 75 2.93 8.81 7.50
CA GLY A 75 3.68 7.78 6.81
C GLY A 75 3.41 6.38 7.34
N LEU A 76 3.37 6.21 8.67
CA LEU A 76 3.08 4.93 9.33
C LEU A 76 1.66 4.44 9.02
N VAL A 77 0.68 5.34 9.01
CA VAL A 77 -0.70 5.02 8.59
C VAL A 77 -0.74 4.57 7.13
N ALA A 78 -0.04 5.26 6.24
CA ALA A 78 0.07 4.86 4.84
C ALA A 78 0.75 3.50 4.68
N GLN A 79 1.81 3.23 5.44
CA GLN A 79 2.48 1.93 5.46
C GLN A 79 1.55 0.83 5.99
N ARG A 80 0.74 1.10 7.02
CA ARG A 80 -0.24 0.12 7.52
C ARG A 80 -1.27 -0.25 6.46
N ARG A 81 -1.70 0.73 5.64
CA ARG A 81 -2.57 0.50 4.48
C ARG A 81 -1.88 -0.34 3.41
N GLN A 82 -0.61 -0.05 3.11
CA GLN A 82 0.20 -0.87 2.19
C GLN A 82 0.25 -2.33 2.64
N ILE A 83 0.54 -2.60 3.92
CA ILE A 83 0.57 -3.96 4.48
C ILE A 83 -0.80 -4.63 4.32
N GLY A 84 -1.89 -3.89 4.54
CA GLY A 84 -3.24 -4.38 4.29
C GLY A 84 -3.47 -4.80 2.84
N SER A 85 -3.06 -3.97 1.87
CA SER A 85 -3.16 -4.30 0.45
C SER A 85 -2.30 -5.51 0.07
N VAL A 86 -1.07 -5.62 0.58
CA VAL A 86 -0.21 -6.79 0.33
C VAL A 86 -0.83 -8.05 0.93
N SER A 87 -1.37 -7.98 2.14
CA SER A 87 -2.07 -9.12 2.75
C SER A 87 -3.28 -9.54 1.92
N ALA A 88 -4.09 -8.58 1.44
CA ALA A 88 -5.25 -8.87 0.58
C ALA A 88 -4.83 -9.45 -0.78
N GLN A 89 -3.71 -8.99 -1.35
CA GLN A 89 -3.12 -9.56 -2.56
C GLN A 89 -2.74 -11.03 -2.36
N VAL A 90 -2.06 -11.36 -1.25
CA VAL A 90 -1.67 -12.73 -0.92
C VAL A 90 -2.90 -13.60 -0.70
N THR A 91 -3.90 -13.10 0.03
CA THR A 91 -5.18 -13.81 0.21
C THR A 91 -5.87 -14.05 -1.12
N ALA A 92 -6.01 -13.05 -1.99
CA ALA A 92 -6.59 -13.22 -3.32
C ALA A 92 -5.84 -14.28 -4.14
N ASN A 93 -4.50 -14.30 -4.06
CA ASN A 93 -3.72 -15.31 -4.75
C ASN A 93 -3.91 -16.74 -4.18
N ALA A 94 -4.20 -16.86 -2.89
CA ALA A 94 -4.39 -18.14 -2.20
C ALA A 94 -5.83 -18.67 -2.24
N THR A 95 -6.84 -17.79 -2.33
CA THR A 95 -8.26 -18.17 -2.28
C THR A 95 -8.79 -18.68 -3.61
N PHE A 96 -8.42 -18.05 -4.73
CA PHE A 96 -8.82 -18.53 -6.06
C PHE A 96 -7.87 -19.65 -6.50
N LYS A 97 -8.39 -20.85 -6.78
CA LYS A 97 -7.59 -22.06 -7.07
C LYS A 97 -7.38 -22.26 -8.56
#